data_AF-N2BVY8-F1
#
_entry.id   AF-N2BVY8-F1
#
_cell.length_a   1.000
_cell.length_b   1.000
_cell.length_c   1.000
_cell.angle_alpha   90.00
_cell.angle_beta   90.00
_cell.angle_gamma   90.00
#
_symmetry.space_group_name_H-M   'P 1'
#
loop_
_entity.id
_entity.type
_entity.pdbx_description
1 polymer ?
#
loop_
_entity_poly.entity_id
_entity_poly.type
_entity_poly.pdbx_seq_one_letter_code
_entity_poly.pdbx_strand_id
1 'polypeptide(L)'
;MKKFLKEFGEFINRGNMMDMAVGVIIGGGFTAIVTALITYIINPLITAATRGTGNVSGLSIPIPGSEQAIDFGAFIGAIINFLITALVVFMLLRVVKSAQEAAKIFKKQEDDTKQAAARTCPYCKTEIAQNATRCPHCTSVLPNASSDDVAHMSGADA
;
A
#
# COMPACT_ATOMS: atom_id res chain seq x y z
N MET A 1 5.16 30.65 -18.33
CA MET A 1 4.42 29.97 -17.24
C MET A 1 3.29 29.07 -17.73
N LYS A 2 2.40 29.51 -18.65
CA LYS A 2 1.30 28.65 -19.15
C LYS A 2 1.76 27.33 -19.79
N LYS A 3 2.92 27.31 -20.45
CA LYS A 3 3.49 26.10 -21.08
C LYS A 3 3.91 25.03 -20.04
N PHE A 4 4.65 25.46 -19.02
CA PHE A 4 5.06 24.61 -17.90
C PHE A 4 3.87 24.05 -17.10
N LEU A 5 2.85 24.86 -16.81
CA LEU A 5 1.63 24.38 -16.11
C LEU A 5 0.85 23.37 -16.95
N LYS A 6 0.86 23.50 -18.27
CA LYS A 6 0.21 22.55 -19.19
C LYS A 6 0.99 21.23 -19.27
N GLU A 7 2.31 21.30 -19.39
CA GLU A 7 3.22 20.13 -19.37
C GLU A 7 3.19 19.42 -18.01
N PHE A 8 3.08 20.17 -16.91
CA PHE A 8 2.94 19.62 -15.56
C PHE A 8 1.57 18.97 -15.32
N GLY A 9 0.49 19.57 -15.83
CA GLY A 9 -0.84 18.96 -15.80
C GLY A 9 -0.92 17.67 -16.61
N GLU A 10 -0.33 17.64 -17.82
CA GLU A 10 -0.21 16.42 -18.64
C GLU A 10 0.64 15.34 -17.98
N PHE A 11 1.61 15.73 -17.16
CA PHE A 11 2.43 14.80 -16.38
C PHE A 11 1.66 14.21 -15.18
N ILE A 12 0.95 15.03 -14.40
CA ILE A 12 0.12 14.58 -13.27
C ILE A 12 -1.05 13.69 -13.74
N ASN A 13 -1.63 14.01 -14.90
CA ASN A 13 -2.72 13.22 -15.48
C ASN A 13 -2.29 11.82 -15.95
N ARG A 14 -0.99 11.48 -15.88
CA ARG A 14 -0.55 10.08 -15.97
C ARG A 14 -1.02 9.38 -14.70
N GLY A 15 -2.19 8.74 -14.76
CA GLY A 15 -2.87 8.13 -13.60
C GLY A 15 -1.99 7.30 -12.67
N ASN A 16 -1.01 6.56 -13.22
CA ASN A 16 -0.03 5.79 -12.43
C ASN A 16 0.77 6.63 -11.42
N MET A 17 1.02 7.93 -11.68
CA MET A 17 1.72 8.81 -10.75
C MET A 17 0.81 9.33 -9.65
N MET A 18 -0.44 9.64 -9.97
CA MET A 18 -1.41 10.19 -9.00
C MET A 18 -1.71 9.15 -7.92
N ASP A 19 -1.97 7.91 -8.29
CA ASP A 19 -2.30 6.84 -7.35
C ASP A 19 -1.13 6.53 -6.40
N MET A 20 0.10 6.54 -6.93
CA MET A 20 1.31 6.38 -6.13
C MET A 20 1.53 7.58 -5.19
N ALA A 21 1.31 8.81 -5.66
CA ALA A 21 1.47 10.01 -4.84
C ALA A 21 0.48 10.05 -3.68
N VAL A 22 -0.79 9.71 -3.94
CA VAL A 22 -1.82 9.60 -2.89
C VAL A 22 -1.45 8.52 -1.88
N GLY A 23 -0.96 7.37 -2.33
CA GLY A 23 -0.49 6.28 -1.46
C GLY A 23 0.63 6.72 -0.50
N VAL A 24 1.61 7.49 -0.98
CA VAL A 24 2.72 7.99 -0.16
C VAL A 24 2.24 9.04 0.85
N ILE A 25 1.37 9.97 0.46
CA ILE A 25 0.86 11.03 1.35
C ILE A 25 0.04 10.41 2.48
N ILE A 26 -0.87 9.49 2.17
CA ILE A 26 -1.71 8.82 3.17
C ILE A 26 -0.84 7.93 4.07
N GLY A 27 0.11 7.18 3.50
CA GLY A 27 1.04 6.33 4.25
C GLY A 27 1.91 7.12 5.22
N GLY A 28 2.43 8.28 4.79
CA GLY A 28 3.20 9.19 5.64
C GLY A 28 2.37 9.79 6.77
N GLY A 29 1.17 10.29 6.46
CA GLY A 29 0.26 10.86 7.47
C GLY A 29 -0.17 9.87 8.55
N PHE A 30 -0.46 8.63 8.15
CA PHE A 30 -0.84 7.58 9.10
C PHE A 30 0.33 7.18 10.01
N THR A 31 1.54 7.06 9.46
CA THR A 31 2.75 6.77 10.25
C THR A 31 2.99 7.87 11.30
N ALA A 32 2.74 9.13 10.93
CA ALA A 32 2.84 10.26 11.86
C ALA A 32 1.83 10.17 13.02
N ILE A 33 0.58 9.76 12.76
CA ILE A 33 -0.44 9.56 13.80
C ILE A 33 -0.03 8.45 14.77
N VAL A 34 0.43 7.31 14.25
CA VAL A 34 0.89 6.19 15.08
C VAL A 34 2.10 6.60 15.92
N THR A 35 3.04 7.33 15.32
CA THR A 35 4.22 7.87 16.01
C THR A 35 3.79 8.82 17.14
N ALA A 36 2.87 9.74 16.86
CA ALA A 36 2.36 10.68 17.85
C ALA A 36 1.68 9.96 19.03
N LEU A 37 0.88 8.92 18.76
CA LEU A 37 0.27 8.11 19.81
C LEU A 37 1.34 7.48 20.72
N ILE A 38 2.42 6.97 20.13
CA ILE A 38 3.48 6.34 20.90
C ILE A 38 4.28 7.38 21.68
N THR A 39 4.70 8.47 21.03
CA THR A 39 5.48 9.53 21.66
C THR A 39 4.73 10.21 22.81
N TYR A 40 3.44 10.49 22.64
CA TYR A 40 2.68 11.30 23.60
C TYR A 40 1.88 10.47 24.62
N ILE A 41 1.58 9.20 24.35
CA ILE A 41 0.80 8.37 25.28
C ILE A 41 1.62 7.21 25.82
N ILE A 42 2.28 6.44 24.95
CA ILE A 42 2.95 5.20 25.36
C ILE A 42 4.28 5.46 26.05
N ASN A 43 5.13 6.31 25.49
CA ASN A 43 6.42 6.68 26.10
C ASN A 43 6.27 7.22 27.53
N PRO A 44 5.37 8.18 27.83
CA PRO A 44 5.16 8.63 29.20
C PRO A 44 4.58 7.54 30.11
N LEU A 45 3.78 6.60 29.59
CA LEU A 45 3.31 5.44 30.37
C LEU A 45 4.48 4.51 30.76
N ILE A 46 5.39 4.27 29.83
CA ILE A 46 6.58 3.42 30.05
C ILE A 46 7.54 4.10 31.03
N THR A 47 7.79 5.41 30.89
CA THR A 47 8.68 6.13 31.82
C THR A 47 8.06 6.26 33.22
N ALA A 48 6.74 6.42 33.32
CA ALA A 48 6.02 6.39 34.59
C ALA A 48 6.07 4.99 35.25
N ALA A 49 5.84 3.93 34.49
CA ALA A 49 5.93 2.55 34.97
C ALA A 49 7.35 2.18 35.42
N THR A 50 8.38 2.77 34.79
CA THR A 50 9.79 2.58 35.14
C THR A 50 10.26 3.52 36.29
N ARG A 51 9.34 4.21 36.98
CA ARG A 51 9.61 5.16 38.09
C ARG A 51 10.58 6.30 37.73
N GLY A 52 10.37 6.97 36.60
CA GLY A 52 11.02 8.25 36.31
C GLY A 52 12.49 8.17 35.89
N THR A 53 13.06 6.98 35.78
CA THR A 53 14.34 6.79 35.11
C THR A 53 14.07 6.67 33.61
N GLY A 54 13.97 7.83 32.95
CA GLY A 54 13.85 7.95 31.48
C GLY A 54 15.05 7.40 30.69
N ASN A 55 16.00 6.77 31.38
CA ASN A 55 17.05 5.92 30.88
C ASN A 55 17.08 4.70 31.80
N VAL A 56 17.32 3.50 31.29
CA VAL A 56 17.67 2.36 32.15
C VAL A 56 18.88 2.78 33.00
N SER A 57 18.63 3.19 34.25
CA SER A 57 19.60 3.82 35.15
C SER A 57 20.65 2.84 35.67
N GLY A 58 21.38 2.20 34.76
CA GLY A 58 22.44 1.27 35.10
C GLY A 58 23.46 1.01 33.99
N LEU A 59 23.28 1.51 32.76
CA LEU A 59 24.17 1.17 31.65
C LEU A 59 24.63 2.34 30.78
N SER A 60 24.41 3.60 31.17
CA SER A 60 25.12 4.73 30.55
C SER A 60 26.57 4.68 31.07
N ILE A 61 27.48 4.02 30.35
CA ILE A 61 28.90 4.05 30.67
C ILE A 61 29.41 5.43 30.23
N PRO A 62 29.76 6.34 31.15
CA PRO A 62 30.38 7.59 30.75
C PRO A 62 31.75 7.27 30.18
N ILE A 63 31.99 7.67 28.93
CA ILE A 63 33.32 7.58 28.32
C ILE A 63 34.09 8.80 28.84
N PRO A 64 35.21 8.63 29.57
CA PRO A 64 36.00 9.77 30.00
C PRO A 64 36.61 10.46 28.77
N GLY A 65 36.05 11.61 28.38
CA GLY A 65 36.55 12.43 27.25
C GLY A 65 35.53 12.81 26.17
N SER A 66 34.27 12.40 26.27
CA SER A 66 33.20 12.85 25.35
C SER A 66 31.87 13.04 26.10
N GLU A 67 31.10 14.07 25.75
CA GLU A 67 29.75 14.34 26.32
C GLU A 67 28.68 13.31 25.90
N GLN A 68 29.05 12.30 25.11
CA GLN A 68 28.14 11.27 24.61
C GLN A 68 28.32 9.98 25.40
N ALA A 69 27.38 9.72 26.31
CA ALA A 69 27.22 8.41 26.93
C ALA A 69 26.50 7.45 25.96
N ILE A 70 26.84 6.16 25.99
CA ILE A 70 26.09 5.14 25.26
C ILE A 70 24.82 4.84 26.06
N ASP A 71 23.70 5.48 25.68
CA ASP A 71 22.41 5.28 26.32
C ASP A 71 21.70 4.04 25.78
N PHE A 72 22.03 2.87 26.35
CA PHE A 72 21.29 1.63 26.07
C PHE A 72 19.80 1.74 26.37
N GLY A 73 19.40 2.66 27.27
CA GLY A 73 18.00 2.95 27.58
C GLY A 73 17.24 3.57 26.40
N ALA A 74 17.86 4.53 25.72
CA ALA A 74 17.27 5.14 24.52
C ALA A 74 17.15 4.12 23.38
N PHE A 75 18.14 3.23 23.24
CA PHE A 75 18.12 2.16 22.25
C PHE A 75 17.00 1.13 22.51
N ILE A 76 16.85 0.69 23.75
CA ILE A 76 15.77 -0.23 24.15
C ILE A 76 14.40 0.43 23.98
N GLY A 77 14.28 1.72 24.32
CA GLY A 77 13.07 2.50 24.06
C GLY A 77 12.72 2.59 22.57
N ALA A 78 13.72 2.76 21.70
CA ALA A 78 13.52 2.76 20.25
C ALA A 78 13.04 1.39 19.72
N ILE A 79 13.57 0.28 20.25
CA ILE A 79 13.11 -1.07 19.91
C ILE A 79 11.65 -1.29 20.34
N ILE A 80 11.29 -0.87 21.56
CA ILE A 80 9.92 -0.97 22.05
C ILE A 80 8.97 -0.14 21.17
N ASN A 81 9.36 1.09 20.80
CA ASN A 81 8.58 1.94 19.87
C ASN A 81 8.37 1.27 18.51
N PHE A 82 9.41 0.65 17.94
CA PHE A 82 9.32 -0.08 16.68
C PHE A 82 8.33 -1.25 16.76
N LEU A 83 8.40 -2.05 17.83
CA LEU A 83 7.50 -3.19 18.03
C LEU A 83 6.04 -2.77 18.20
N ILE A 84 5.79 -1.68 18.94
CA ILE A 84 4.43 -1.16 19.14
C ILE A 84 3.88 -0.58 17.84
N THR A 85 4.69 0.17 17.08
CA THR A 85 4.30 0.67 15.75
C THR A 85 3.93 -0.47 14.82
N ALA A 86 4.77 -1.52 14.75
CA ALA A 86 4.51 -2.69 13.93
C ALA A 86 3.22 -3.41 14.35
N LEU A 87 2.95 -3.52 15.66
CA LEU A 87 1.74 -4.14 16.19
C LEU A 87 0.47 -3.33 15.85
N VAL A 88 0.52 -2.00 15.96
CA VAL A 88 -0.60 -1.12 15.59
C VAL A 88 -0.88 -1.18 14.08
N VAL A 89 0.15 -1.11 13.25
CA VAL A 89 0.03 -1.26 11.79
C VAL A 89 -0.54 -2.64 11.43
N PHE A 90 -0.05 -3.71 12.07
CA PHE A 90 -0.56 -5.06 11.86
C PHE A 90 -2.03 -5.19 12.26
N MET A 91 -2.43 -4.63 13.41
CA MET A 91 -3.82 -4.64 13.84
C MET A 91 -4.73 -3.89 12.85
N LEU A 92 -4.28 -2.75 12.35
CA LEU A 92 -5.05 -1.95 11.39
C LEU A 92 -5.15 -2.65 10.03
N LEU A 93 -4.08 -3.28 9.54
CA LEU A 93 -4.13 -4.14 8.37
C LEU A 93 -5.06 -5.34 8.57
N ARG A 94 -5.11 -5.93 9.77
CA ARG A 94 -6.04 -7.01 10.09
C ARG A 94 -7.49 -6.52 10.09
N VAL A 95 -7.78 -5.35 10.65
CA VAL A 95 -9.12 -4.73 10.63
C VAL A 95 -9.54 -4.44 9.19
N VAL A 96 -8.66 -3.84 8.38
CA VAL A 96 -8.95 -3.57 6.96
C VAL A 96 -9.16 -4.87 6.19
N LYS A 97 -8.30 -5.89 6.37
CA LYS A 97 -8.49 -7.20 5.72
C LYS A 97 -9.80 -7.87 6.13
N SER A 98 -10.13 -7.85 7.42
CA SER A 98 -11.39 -8.41 7.93
C SER A 98 -12.62 -7.63 7.44
N ALA A 99 -12.53 -6.30 7.39
CA ALA A 99 -13.58 -5.44 6.82
C ALA A 99 -13.71 -5.65 5.30
N GLN A 100 -12.61 -5.89 4.60
CA GLN A 100 -12.63 -6.23 3.17
C GLN A 100 -13.14 -7.64 2.92
N GLU A 101 -12.91 -8.61 3.80
CA GLU A 101 -13.55 -9.93 3.71
C GLU A 101 -15.07 -9.83 3.92
N ALA A 102 -15.51 -9.03 4.89
CA ALA A 102 -16.92 -8.72 5.10
C ALA A 102 -17.51 -7.91 3.91
N ALA A 103 -16.75 -6.98 3.34
CA ALA A 103 -17.18 -6.18 2.20
C ALA A 103 -17.05 -6.91 0.86
N LYS A 104 -16.20 -7.93 0.71
CA LYS A 104 -16.10 -8.77 -0.51
C LYS A 104 -17.39 -9.54 -0.78
N ILE A 105 -18.19 -9.81 0.25
CA ILE A 105 -19.57 -10.33 0.09
C ILE A 105 -20.47 -9.30 -0.62
N PHE A 106 -20.19 -8.00 -0.47
CA PHE A 106 -20.97 -6.90 -1.07
C PHE A 106 -20.31 -6.23 -2.30
N LYS A 107 -18.99 -6.41 -2.52
CA LYS A 107 -18.20 -5.62 -3.50
C LYS A 107 -17.53 -6.42 -4.62
N LYS A 108 -17.72 -7.75 -4.68
CA LYS A 108 -17.29 -8.59 -5.83
C LYS A 108 -17.90 -8.14 -7.18
N GLN A 109 -18.85 -7.20 -7.17
CA GLN A 109 -19.48 -6.67 -8.38
C GLN A 109 -18.85 -5.38 -8.94
N GLU A 110 -17.99 -4.66 -8.19
CA GLU A 110 -17.60 -3.29 -8.60
C GLU A 110 -16.11 -3.11 -8.93
N ASP A 111 -15.18 -3.80 -8.28
CA ASP A 111 -13.73 -3.61 -8.55
C ASP A 111 -13.16 -4.52 -9.67
N ASP A 112 -13.80 -5.67 -9.97
CA ASP A 112 -13.43 -6.50 -11.14
C ASP A 112 -13.95 -5.92 -12.47
N THR A 113 -14.83 -4.91 -12.43
CA THR A 113 -15.48 -4.35 -13.63
C THR A 113 -14.67 -3.24 -14.32
N LYS A 114 -13.76 -2.55 -13.61
CA LYS A 114 -12.94 -1.49 -14.23
C LYS A 114 -11.66 -1.97 -14.91
N GLN A 115 -11.27 -3.21 -14.69
CA GLN A 115 -10.20 -3.86 -15.43
C GLN A 115 -10.75 -5.03 -16.27
N ALA A 116 -11.90 -4.80 -16.91
CA ALA A 116 -12.26 -5.53 -18.12
C ALA A 116 -11.26 -5.17 -19.22
N ALA A 117 -10.10 -5.82 -19.19
CA ALA A 117 -9.07 -5.70 -20.21
C ALA A 117 -9.71 -5.83 -21.59
N ALA A 118 -9.39 -4.97 -22.55
CA ALA A 118 -9.77 -5.23 -23.93
C ALA A 118 -9.02 -6.48 -24.40
N ARG A 119 -9.73 -7.47 -24.97
CA ARG A 119 -9.08 -8.59 -25.68
C ARG A 119 -9.10 -8.32 -27.18
N THR A 120 -8.08 -8.77 -27.88
CA THR A 120 -8.02 -8.61 -29.34
C THR A 120 -8.81 -9.73 -30.01
N CYS A 121 -9.70 -9.38 -30.93
CA CYS A 121 -10.44 -10.35 -31.71
C CYS A 121 -9.48 -11.14 -32.65
N PRO A 122 -9.50 -12.48 -32.67
CA PRO A 122 -8.59 -13.29 -33.49
C PRO A 122 -8.85 -13.18 -35.00
N TYR A 123 -10.05 -12.75 -35.41
CA TYR A 123 -10.44 -12.67 -36.82
C TYR A 123 -10.14 -11.29 -37.44
N CYS A 124 -10.52 -10.21 -36.77
CA CYS A 124 -10.41 -8.84 -37.31
C CYS A 124 -9.38 -7.96 -36.58
N LYS A 125 -8.75 -8.47 -35.51
CA LYS A 125 -7.74 -7.76 -34.71
C LYS A 125 -8.22 -6.45 -34.04
N THR A 126 -9.52 -6.19 -34.01
CA THR A 126 -10.11 -5.07 -33.26
C THR A 126 -10.22 -5.42 -31.78
N GLU A 127 -10.10 -4.40 -30.92
CA GLU A 127 -10.32 -4.51 -29.47
C GLU A 127 -11.81 -4.75 -29.16
N ILE A 128 -12.08 -5.76 -28.34
CA ILE A 128 -13.43 -6.20 -27.96
C ILE A 128 -13.51 -6.44 -26.46
N ALA A 129 -14.73 -6.38 -25.91
CA ALA A 129 -14.98 -6.74 -24.52
C ALA A 129 -14.67 -8.22 -24.26
N GLN A 130 -14.18 -8.54 -23.05
CA GLN A 130 -13.82 -9.92 -22.66
C GLN A 130 -14.96 -10.92 -22.87
N ASN A 131 -16.20 -10.51 -22.57
CA ASN A 131 -17.38 -11.38 -22.64
C ASN A 131 -18.18 -11.22 -23.94
N ALA A 132 -17.59 -10.65 -25.00
CA ALA A 132 -18.27 -10.56 -26.29
C ALA A 132 -18.38 -11.95 -26.94
N THR A 133 -19.61 -12.44 -27.10
CA THR A 133 -19.97 -13.66 -27.85
C THR A 133 -19.91 -13.44 -29.37
N ARG A 134 -20.06 -12.19 -29.81
CA ARG A 134 -19.94 -11.78 -31.22
C ARG A 134 -19.12 -10.51 -31.33
N CYS A 135 -18.21 -10.47 -32.29
CA CYS A 135 -17.44 -9.26 -32.58
C CYS A 135 -18.34 -8.20 -33.26
N PRO A 136 -18.36 -6.94 -32.79
CA PRO A 136 -19.16 -5.88 -33.41
C PRO A 136 -18.62 -5.41 -34.77
N HIS A 137 -17.34 -5.65 -35.05
CA HIS A 137 -16.71 -5.20 -36.29
C HIS A 137 -16.86 -6.23 -37.43
N CYS A 138 -16.57 -7.50 -37.17
CA CYS A 138 -16.61 -8.55 -38.20
C CYS A 138 -17.74 -9.57 -38.03
N THR A 139 -18.61 -9.43 -37.02
CA THR A 139 -19.75 -10.33 -36.75
C THR A 139 -19.40 -11.81 -36.52
N SER A 140 -18.12 -12.16 -36.43
CA SER A 140 -17.67 -13.51 -36.13
C SER A 140 -18.14 -13.94 -34.73
N VAL A 141 -18.56 -15.19 -34.61
CA VAL A 141 -18.83 -15.82 -33.32
C VAL A 141 -17.48 -16.08 -32.65
N LEU A 142 -17.31 -15.57 -31.43
CA LEU A 142 -16.08 -15.74 -30.67
C LEU A 142 -16.28 -16.92 -29.72
N PRO A 143 -15.31 -17.84 -29.60
CA PRO A 143 -15.34 -18.82 -28.53
C PRO A 143 -15.37 -18.06 -27.20
N ASN A 144 -16.32 -18.43 -26.33
CA ASN A 144 -16.46 -17.89 -24.99
C ASN A 144 -15.21 -18.27 -24.20
N ALA A 145 -14.22 -17.39 -24.16
CA ALA A 145 -13.06 -17.60 -23.33
C ALA A 145 -13.43 -17.12 -21.94
N SER A 146 -13.63 -18.06 -21.02
CA SER A 146 -13.17 -17.85 -19.65
C SER A 146 -11.70 -17.38 -19.72
N SER A 147 -11.29 -16.52 -18.80
CA SER A 147 -9.94 -15.93 -18.71
C SER A 147 -8.78 -16.94 -18.86
N ASP A 148 -9.06 -18.22 -18.62
CA ASP A 148 -8.09 -19.31 -18.61
C ASP A 148 -7.71 -19.78 -20.03
N ASP A 149 -8.59 -19.61 -21.03
CA ASP A 149 -8.34 -20.10 -22.40
C ASP A 149 -7.45 -19.14 -23.22
N VAL A 150 -7.47 -17.84 -22.91
CA VAL A 150 -6.65 -16.83 -23.62
C VAL A 150 -5.17 -16.95 -23.26
N ALA A 151 -4.86 -17.32 -22.01
CA ALA A 151 -3.48 -17.56 -21.58
C ALA A 151 -2.88 -18.82 -22.25
N HIS A 152 -3.71 -19.81 -22.57
CA HIS A 152 -3.27 -21.04 -23.22
C HIS A 152 -3.01 -20.88 -24.73
N MET A 153 -3.70 -19.95 -25.40
CA MET A 153 -3.53 -19.72 -26.85
C MET A 153 -2.36 -18.81 -27.21
N SER A 154 -1.76 -18.07 -26.27
CA SER A 154 -0.57 -17.23 -26.53
C SER A 154 0.77 -17.95 -26.29
N GLY A 155 0.75 -19.24 -25.94
CA GLY A 155 1.91 -19.98 -25.45
C GLY A 155 2.28 -21.25 -26.22
N ALA A 156 1.69 -21.51 -27.38
CA ALA A 156 2.07 -22.63 -28.23
C ALA A 156 2.29 -22.11 -29.65
N ASP A 157 3.52 -21.70 -29.93
CA ASP A 157 4.22 -21.80 -31.22
C ASP A 157 5.58 -21.10 -31.08
N ALA A 158 6.49 -21.77 -30.38
CA ALA A 158 7.94 -21.67 -30.55
C ALA A 158 8.53 -23.08 -30.41
#